data_AF-A0A7X7W147-F1
#
_entry.id   AF-A0A7X7W147-F1
#
_cell.length_a   1.000
_cell.length_b   1.000
_cell.length_c   1.000
_cell.angle_alpha   90.00
_cell.angle_beta   90.00
_cell.angle_gamma   90.00
#
_symmetry.space_group_name_H-M   'P 1'
#
loop_
_entity.id
_entity.type
_entity.pdbx_description
1 polymer ?
#
loop_
_entity_poly.entity_id
_entity_poly.type
_entity_poly.pdbx_seq_one_letter_code
_entity_poly.pdbx_strand_id
1 'polypeptide(L)'
;MDATYARYLLLVILVTAATAALGTLLYISTGGRKSGKKGAAVSGRTKKVGPQDVIDSGNVSVFFDRYRNAVLIPYVPDLFGSGKATADIIWLDMPYNADDLGRAVKSAMASCRNGKPADSATLMRLLRAPDWKGFSKGRPSISIYCRDRRNVMLHSTAKTQEGVYVYITKNPEICLPTDVSNAKLGESVLELLKRCR
;
A
#
# COMPACT_ATOMS: atom_id res chain seq x y z
N MET A 1 15.10 26.76 -1.72
CA MET A 1 14.91 25.30 -1.53
C MET A 1 14.92 25.02 -0.05
N ASP A 2 13.79 24.65 0.52
CA ASP A 2 13.59 24.60 1.98
C ASP A 2 14.25 23.38 2.63
N ALA A 3 15.00 23.62 3.70
CA ALA A 3 15.84 22.65 4.42
C ALA A 3 15.08 21.45 5.01
N THR A 4 13.75 21.49 5.04
CA THR A 4 12.87 20.43 5.55
C THR A 4 12.69 19.29 4.55
N TYR A 5 12.77 19.57 3.24
CA TYR A 5 12.61 18.54 2.18
C TYR A 5 13.89 17.69 2.01
N ALA A 6 15.06 18.30 2.25
CA ALA A 6 16.34 17.60 2.23
C ALA A 6 16.50 16.58 3.36
N ARG A 7 15.81 16.77 4.50
CA ARG A 7 15.84 15.83 5.64
C ARG A 7 15.10 14.52 5.37
N TYR A 8 14.04 14.53 4.57
CA TYR A 8 13.32 13.31 4.19
C TYR A 8 14.11 12.43 3.22
N LEU A 9 14.86 13.03 2.29
CA LEU A 9 15.74 12.31 1.36
C LEU A 9 17.01 11.76 2.04
N LEU A 10 17.57 12.48 3.01
CA LEU A 10 18.77 12.04 3.75
C LEU A 10 18.50 10.83 4.68
N LEU A 11 17.31 10.74 5.29
CA LEU A 11 16.98 9.63 6.19
C LEU A 11 16.77 8.30 5.46
N VAL A 12 16.32 8.32 4.20
CA VAL A 12 16.16 7.10 3.39
C VAL A 12 17.52 6.54 2.91
N ILE A 13 18.52 7.40 2.72
CA ILE A 13 19.85 6.99 2.25
C ILE A 13 20.76 6.50 3.40
N LEU A 14 20.62 7.04 4.62
CA LEU A 14 21.49 6.63 5.74
C LEU A 14 21.11 5.28 6.39
N VAL A 15 19.83 4.89 6.37
CA VAL A 15 19.39 3.62 7.01
C VAL A 15 19.73 2.40 6.14
N THR A 16 19.89 2.57 4.83
CA THR A 16 20.30 1.48 3.93
C THR A 16 21.80 1.18 4.01
N ALA A 17 22.64 2.16 4.39
CA ALA A 17 24.08 1.94 4.59
C ALA A 17 24.44 1.40 6.00
N ALA A 18 23.63 1.69 7.03
CA ALA A 18 23.94 1.29 8.41
C ALA A 18 23.43 -0.11 8.81
N THR A 19 22.47 -0.68 8.09
CA THR A 19 21.93 -2.02 8.41
C THR A 19 22.78 -3.18 7.87
N ALA A 20 23.70 -2.90 6.95
CA ALA A 20 24.63 -3.90 6.42
C ALA A 20 25.80 -4.24 7.37
N ALA A 21 26.03 -3.46 8.43
CA ALA A 21 27.20 -3.63 9.31
C ALA A 21 26.90 -4.18 10.72
N LEU A 22 25.63 -4.36 11.11
CA LEU A 22 25.25 -4.81 12.46
C LEU A 22 24.60 -6.21 12.51
N GLY A 23 24.50 -6.89 11.37
CA GLY A 23 23.89 -8.22 11.25
C GLY A 23 24.80 -9.40 11.61
N THR A 24 26.08 -9.17 11.95
CA THR A 24 27.08 -10.23 12.12
C THR A 24 27.41 -10.61 13.57
N LEU A 25 26.68 -10.14 14.59
CA LEU A 25 27.10 -10.37 15.98
C LEU A 25 26.08 -10.93 16.99
N LEU A 26 24.92 -11.46 16.57
CA LEU A 26 23.96 -12.07 17.52
C LEU A 26 23.34 -13.38 17.02
N TYR A 27 24.18 -14.33 16.63
CA TYR A 27 23.75 -15.71 16.40
C TYR A 27 24.64 -16.71 17.14
N ILE A 28 24.71 -16.59 18.47
CA ILE A 28 25.16 -17.69 19.34
C ILE A 28 24.27 -17.72 20.58
N SER A 29 23.80 -18.93 20.91
CA SER A 29 22.85 -19.33 21.97
C SER A 29 21.38 -19.09 21.59
N THR A 30 20.54 -20.11 21.36
CA THR A 30 20.33 -21.31 22.19
C THR A 30 19.79 -22.46 21.33
N GLY A 31 20.36 -23.65 21.51
CA GLY A 31 19.84 -24.90 20.94
C GLY A 31 18.76 -25.52 21.85
N GLY A 32 17.76 -26.18 21.26
CA GLY A 32 16.74 -26.89 22.02
C GLY A 32 15.61 -27.55 21.21
N ARG A 33 15.94 -28.61 20.47
CA ARG A 33 15.14 -29.78 19.99
C ARG A 33 13.59 -29.76 19.92
N LYS A 34 13.13 -30.08 18.69
CA LYS A 34 12.12 -31.10 18.23
C LYS A 34 10.69 -31.10 18.80
N SER A 35 9.70 -30.94 17.91
CA SER A 35 8.82 -32.01 17.36
C SER A 35 7.46 -31.46 16.92
N GLY A 36 6.91 -31.99 15.82
CA GLY A 36 5.46 -31.97 15.57
C GLY A 36 5.00 -31.40 14.21
N LYS A 37 4.95 -32.25 13.19
CA LYS A 37 4.08 -32.08 12.01
C LYS A 37 2.63 -31.88 12.45
N LYS A 38 1.92 -30.94 11.83
CA LYS A 38 0.57 -31.11 11.26
C LYS A 38 0.26 -29.92 10.36
N GLY A 39 0.05 -30.22 9.08
CA GLY A 39 -0.48 -29.25 8.12
C GLY A 39 -1.90 -28.86 8.54
N ALA A 40 -2.14 -27.56 8.62
CA ALA A 40 -3.48 -27.00 8.71
C ALA A 40 -3.60 -25.98 7.59
N ALA A 41 -4.48 -26.29 6.65
CA ALA A 41 -4.93 -25.38 5.61
C ALA A 41 -5.39 -24.07 6.28
N VAL A 42 -4.74 -22.96 5.94
CA VAL A 42 -5.20 -21.63 6.35
C VAL A 42 -6.40 -21.29 5.49
N SER A 43 -7.57 -21.70 5.99
CA SER A 43 -8.88 -21.28 5.52
C SER A 43 -8.98 -19.76 5.66
N GLY A 44 -8.98 -19.07 4.51
CA GLY A 44 -9.20 -17.64 4.42
C GLY A 44 -10.56 -17.28 5.01
N ARG A 45 -10.55 -16.63 6.17
CA ARG A 45 -11.74 -16.00 6.75
C ARG A 45 -11.61 -14.49 6.58
N THR A 46 -11.89 -14.01 5.37
CA THR A 46 -12.14 -12.59 5.13
C THR A 46 -13.40 -12.20 5.90
N LYS A 47 -13.22 -11.44 6.98
CA LYS A 47 -14.33 -10.82 7.70
C LYS A 47 -14.94 -9.79 6.75
N LYS A 48 -16.09 -10.10 6.14
CA LYS A 48 -16.87 -9.15 5.33
C LYS A 48 -17.29 -7.99 6.24
N VAL A 49 -16.54 -6.89 6.17
CA VAL A 49 -17.01 -5.59 6.68
C VAL A 49 -18.05 -5.10 5.67
N GLY A 50 -19.26 -4.80 6.14
CA GLY A 50 -20.33 -4.27 5.29
C GLY A 50 -19.88 -2.97 4.60
N PRO A 51 -20.55 -2.56 3.50
CA PRO A 51 -20.16 -1.36 2.78
C PRO A 51 -20.24 -0.16 3.72
N GLN A 52 -19.09 0.42 4.06
CA GLN A 52 -19.05 1.72 4.70
C GLN A 52 -19.24 2.75 3.59
N ASP A 53 -20.41 3.39 3.58
CA ASP A 53 -20.69 4.46 2.62
C ASP A 53 -19.82 5.69 2.88
N VAL A 54 -19.45 5.92 4.15
CA VAL A 54 -18.57 7.01 4.58
C VAL A 54 -17.17 6.49 4.88
N ILE A 55 -16.16 7.15 4.31
CA ILE A 55 -14.74 6.87 4.57
C ILE A 55 -14.31 7.61 5.84
N ASP A 56 -13.95 6.87 6.89
CA ASP A 56 -13.49 7.44 8.14
C ASP A 56 -12.02 7.88 8.08
N SER A 57 -11.16 6.95 7.66
CA SER A 57 -9.73 7.14 7.50
C SER A 57 -9.13 5.95 6.74
N GLY A 58 -7.88 6.09 6.29
CA GLY A 58 -7.12 5.00 5.69
C GLY A 58 -6.15 5.50 4.63
N ASN A 59 -5.15 4.68 4.31
CA ASN A 59 -4.21 4.97 3.23
C ASN A 59 -4.06 3.74 2.34
N VAL A 60 -4.13 3.94 1.03
CA VAL A 60 -4.10 2.86 0.04
C VAL A 60 -3.24 3.31 -1.13
N SER A 61 -2.33 2.42 -1.57
CA SER A 61 -1.70 2.54 -2.88
C SER A 61 -2.38 1.58 -3.84
N VAL A 62 -2.85 2.09 -4.98
CA VAL A 62 -3.51 1.30 -6.03
C VAL A 62 -2.55 1.15 -7.20
N PHE A 63 -2.07 -0.08 -7.42
CA PHE A 63 -1.17 -0.42 -8.51
C PHE A 63 -1.95 -1.05 -9.66
N PHE A 64 -1.60 -0.71 -10.89
CA PHE A 64 -2.19 -1.34 -12.07
C PHE A 64 -1.13 -2.10 -12.86
N ASP A 65 -1.47 -3.27 -13.38
CA ASP A 65 -0.62 -3.95 -14.35
C ASP A 65 -0.96 -3.56 -15.80
N ARG A 66 -0.20 -4.12 -16.76
CA ARG A 66 -0.41 -3.89 -18.20
C ARG A 66 -1.78 -4.34 -18.74
N TYR A 67 -2.48 -5.21 -18.01
CA TYR A 67 -3.81 -5.69 -18.35
C TYR A 67 -4.91 -4.90 -17.63
N ARG A 68 -4.52 -3.88 -16.86
CA ARG A 68 -5.38 -3.08 -15.99
C ARG A 68 -5.98 -3.84 -14.83
N ASN A 69 -5.39 -4.96 -14.40
CA ASN A 69 -5.74 -5.52 -13.09
C ASN A 69 -5.21 -4.58 -12.00
N ALA A 70 -6.01 -4.38 -10.95
CA ALA A 70 -5.65 -3.50 -9.83
C ALA A 70 -5.21 -4.32 -8.62
N VAL A 71 -4.17 -3.83 -7.93
CA VAL A 71 -3.71 -4.34 -6.64
C VAL A 71 -3.75 -3.20 -5.65
N LEU A 72 -4.66 -3.28 -4.69
CA LEU A 72 -4.82 -2.29 -3.65
C LEU A 72 -4.04 -2.76 -2.43
N ILE A 73 -3.07 -1.94 -2.03
CA ILE A 73 -2.20 -2.21 -0.88
C ILE A 73 -2.53 -1.15 0.18
N PRO A 74 -3.32 -1.51 1.21
CA PRO A 74 -3.48 -0.66 2.38
C PRO A 74 -2.15 -0.49 3.09
N TYR A 75 -1.93 0.67 3.69
CA TYR A 75 -0.74 0.91 4.52
C TYR A 75 -1.06 1.76 5.73
N VAL A 76 -0.34 1.47 6.82
CA VAL A 76 -0.44 2.19 8.09
C VAL A 76 0.90 2.85 8.40
N PRO A 77 0.92 4.06 8.98
CA PRO A 77 2.17 4.68 9.40
C PRO A 77 2.79 3.86 10.53
N ASP A 78 4.11 3.69 10.50
CA ASP A 78 4.88 3.21 11.66
C ASP A 78 5.06 4.33 12.70
N LEU A 79 5.79 4.02 13.78
CA LEU A 79 6.08 4.96 14.87
C LEU A 79 6.80 6.23 14.40
N PHE A 80 7.47 6.18 13.25
CA PHE A 80 8.19 7.31 12.65
C PHE A 80 7.39 7.98 11.52
N GLY A 81 6.13 7.59 11.31
CA GLY A 81 5.25 8.14 10.28
C GLY A 81 5.48 7.57 8.88
N SER A 82 6.36 6.57 8.72
CA SER A 82 6.60 5.93 7.42
C SER A 82 5.51 4.90 7.12
N GLY A 83 4.91 4.98 5.94
CA GLY A 83 3.87 4.03 5.53
C GLY A 83 4.42 2.60 5.40
N LYS A 84 3.78 1.64 6.05
CA LYS A 84 4.07 0.21 5.95
C LYS A 84 2.84 -0.53 5.45
N ALA A 85 3.00 -1.31 4.38
CA ALA A 85 1.93 -2.10 3.79
C ALA A 85 1.36 -3.10 4.80
N THR A 86 0.05 -3.30 4.75
CA THR A 86 -0.63 -4.34 5.54
C THR A 86 -0.76 -5.64 4.72
N ALA A 87 -1.22 -6.70 5.38
CA ALA A 87 -1.50 -7.98 4.73
C ALA A 87 -2.87 -8.02 4.01
N ASP A 88 -3.72 -7.00 4.19
CA ASP A 88 -5.09 -6.95 3.67
C ASP A 88 -5.14 -6.48 2.20
N ILE A 89 -4.31 -7.11 1.36
CA ILE A 89 -4.18 -6.78 -0.07
C ILE A 89 -5.44 -7.22 -0.82
N ILE A 90 -5.98 -6.33 -1.63
CA ILE A 90 -7.11 -6.63 -2.51
C ILE A 90 -6.63 -6.70 -3.95
N TRP A 91 -6.87 -7.83 -4.59
CA TRP A 91 -6.69 -8.01 -6.03
C TRP A 91 -8.04 -7.84 -6.72
N LEU A 92 -8.06 -7.03 -7.78
CA LEU A 92 -9.23 -6.79 -8.61
C LEU A 92 -8.84 -7.01 -10.08
N ASP A 93 -9.20 -8.18 -10.59
CA ASP A 93 -8.88 -8.57 -11.96
C ASP A 93 -9.92 -8.00 -12.93
N MET A 94 -9.48 -7.66 -14.15
CA MET A 94 -10.39 -7.26 -15.21
C MET A 94 -11.26 -8.44 -15.68
N PRO A 95 -12.54 -8.21 -16.05
CA PRO A 95 -13.20 -6.91 -16.13
C PRO A 95 -13.81 -6.45 -14.79
N TYR A 96 -13.55 -5.20 -14.43
CA TYR A 96 -14.27 -4.50 -13.36
C TYR A 96 -14.72 -3.12 -13.85
N ASN A 97 -15.76 -2.57 -13.22
CA ASN A 97 -16.22 -1.21 -13.51
C ASN A 97 -15.74 -0.22 -12.42
N ALA A 98 -16.05 1.07 -12.61
CA ALA A 98 -15.65 2.10 -11.65
C ALA A 98 -16.26 1.89 -10.25
N ASP A 99 -17.49 1.37 -10.15
CA ASP A 99 -18.12 1.07 -8.87
C ASP A 99 -17.36 -0.03 -8.10
N ASP A 100 -16.97 -1.10 -8.80
CA ASP A 100 -16.17 -2.20 -8.23
C ASP A 100 -14.83 -1.68 -7.69
N LEU A 101 -14.14 -0.85 -8.47
CA LEU A 101 -12.87 -0.25 -8.06
C LEU A 101 -13.04 0.67 -6.85
N GLY A 102 -14.06 1.54 -6.84
CA GLY A 102 -14.33 2.42 -5.70
C GLY A 102 -14.68 1.64 -4.44
N ARG A 103 -15.47 0.57 -4.57
CA ARG A 103 -15.81 -0.33 -3.45
C ARG A 103 -14.57 -1.04 -2.91
N ALA A 104 -13.67 -1.49 -3.78
CA ALA A 104 -12.40 -2.07 -3.39
C ALA A 104 -11.53 -1.05 -2.65
N VAL A 105 -11.46 0.20 -3.12
CA VAL A 105 -10.73 1.29 -2.44
C VAL A 105 -11.29 1.53 -1.05
N LYS A 106 -12.62 1.70 -0.90
CA LYS A 106 -13.23 1.88 0.43
C LYS A 106 -12.94 0.71 1.36
N SER A 107 -13.00 -0.52 0.84
CA SER A 107 -12.71 -1.73 1.61
C SER A 107 -11.25 -1.79 2.07
N ALA A 108 -10.31 -1.42 1.19
CA ALA A 108 -8.88 -1.29 1.51
C ALA A 108 -8.60 -0.16 2.52
N MET A 109 -9.30 0.97 2.42
CA MET A 109 -9.16 2.04 3.41
C MET A 109 -9.69 1.60 4.77
N ALA A 110 -10.85 0.94 4.82
CA ALA A 110 -11.46 0.46 6.05
C ALA A 110 -10.57 -0.57 6.78
N SER A 111 -9.82 -1.41 6.06
CA SER A 111 -8.90 -2.38 6.67
C SER A 111 -7.71 -1.71 7.39
N CYS A 112 -7.40 -0.44 7.09
CA CYS A 112 -6.33 0.29 7.76
C CYS A 112 -6.58 0.51 9.26
N ARG A 113 -7.86 0.56 9.71
CA ARG A 113 -8.21 0.89 11.10
C ARG A 113 -7.54 -0.03 12.13
N ASN A 114 -7.45 -1.31 11.81
CA ASN A 114 -6.80 -2.33 12.64
C ASN A 114 -5.65 -3.02 11.89
N GLY A 115 -5.20 -2.41 10.79
CA GLY A 115 -4.17 -2.95 9.92
C GLY A 115 -2.84 -3.01 10.65
N LYS A 116 -2.17 -4.16 10.56
CA LYS A 116 -0.81 -4.32 11.07
C LYS A 116 0.16 -4.35 9.88
N PRO A 117 1.36 -3.75 10.02
CA PRO A 117 2.41 -3.91 9.03
C PRO A 117 2.68 -5.39 8.75
N ALA A 118 2.69 -5.76 7.47
CA ALA A 118 3.18 -7.05 7.04
C ALA A 118 4.71 -7.03 7.03
N ASP A 119 5.35 -8.13 7.42
CA ASP A 119 6.77 -8.32 7.14
C ASP A 119 7.00 -8.48 5.63
N SER A 120 8.22 -8.20 5.17
CA SER A 120 8.54 -8.19 3.75
C SER A 120 8.32 -9.53 3.06
N ALA A 121 8.60 -10.66 3.72
CA ALA A 121 8.43 -11.98 3.12
C ALA A 121 6.94 -12.31 2.95
N THR A 122 6.12 -12.02 3.95
CA THR A 122 4.66 -12.14 3.87
C THR A 122 4.09 -11.24 2.77
N LEU A 123 4.52 -9.98 2.72
CA LEU A 123 4.06 -9.03 1.70
C LEU A 123 4.38 -9.54 0.29
N MET A 124 5.61 -9.94 0.02
CA MET A 124 6.03 -10.42 -1.31
C MET A 124 5.27 -11.68 -1.74
N ARG A 125 5.03 -12.60 -0.78
CA ARG A 125 4.19 -13.79 -1.02
C ARG A 125 2.76 -13.41 -1.40
N LEU A 126 2.15 -12.46 -0.70
CA LEU A 126 0.79 -11.98 -1.00
C LEU A 126 0.73 -11.22 -2.34
N LEU A 127 1.79 -10.49 -2.68
CA LEU A 127 1.94 -9.80 -3.97
C LEU A 127 2.31 -10.72 -5.13
N ARG A 128 2.58 -12.00 -4.85
CA ARG A 128 2.99 -13.02 -5.83
C ARG A 128 4.22 -12.57 -6.63
N ALA A 129 5.17 -11.92 -5.95
CA ALA A 129 6.37 -11.38 -6.55
C ALA A 129 7.60 -11.80 -5.74
N PRO A 130 8.78 -11.95 -6.39
CA PRO A 130 10.01 -12.30 -5.68
C PRO A 130 10.50 -11.16 -4.78
N ASP A 131 10.34 -9.92 -5.24
CA ASP A 131 10.73 -8.71 -4.54
C ASP A 131 9.89 -7.51 -5.01
N TRP A 132 10.11 -6.36 -4.36
CA TRP A 132 9.42 -5.12 -4.70
C TRP A 132 9.72 -4.66 -6.11
N LYS A 133 10.95 -4.86 -6.60
CA LYS A 133 11.39 -4.44 -7.94
C LYS A 133 10.61 -5.21 -9.01
N GLY A 134 10.41 -6.50 -8.81
CA GLY A 134 9.64 -7.39 -9.67
C GLY A 134 8.15 -7.06 -9.63
N PHE A 135 7.58 -6.85 -8.43
CA PHE A 135 6.18 -6.44 -8.30
C PHE A 135 5.91 -5.11 -9.02
N SER A 136 6.69 -4.09 -8.70
CA SER A 136 6.47 -2.71 -9.18
C SER A 136 6.87 -2.49 -10.64
N LYS A 137 7.47 -3.46 -11.31
CA LYS A 137 7.97 -3.30 -12.69
C LYS A 137 6.80 -3.03 -13.64
N GLY A 138 6.82 -1.86 -14.29
CA GLY A 138 5.79 -1.46 -15.26
C GLY A 138 4.40 -1.23 -14.66
N ARG A 139 4.30 -1.07 -13.32
CA ARG A 139 3.03 -0.80 -12.65
C ARG A 139 2.92 0.68 -12.26
N PRO A 140 2.06 1.51 -12.87
CA PRO A 140 1.74 2.81 -12.30
C PRO A 140 1.02 2.65 -10.95
N SER A 141 1.11 3.68 -10.11
CA SER A 141 0.48 3.70 -8.78
C SER A 141 -0.25 5.00 -8.51
N ILE A 142 -1.36 4.91 -7.77
CA ILE A 142 -2.12 6.05 -7.27
C ILE A 142 -2.15 5.94 -5.75
N SER A 143 -1.75 7.00 -5.07
CA SER A 143 -1.84 7.10 -3.61
C SER A 143 -3.17 7.75 -3.23
N ILE A 144 -3.90 7.12 -2.32
CA ILE A 144 -5.19 7.57 -1.82
C ILE A 144 -5.12 7.60 -0.30
N TYR A 145 -5.48 8.72 0.32
CA TYR A 145 -5.54 8.78 1.78
C TYR A 145 -6.71 9.64 2.28
N CYS A 146 -7.21 9.28 3.46
CA CYS A 146 -8.14 10.09 4.22
C CYS A 146 -7.71 10.09 5.69
N ARG A 147 -7.71 11.28 6.29
CA ARG A 147 -7.37 11.47 7.71
C ARG A 147 -8.54 12.14 8.41
N ASP A 148 -9.04 11.49 9.46
CA ASP A 148 -10.05 12.01 10.39
C ASP A 148 -11.31 12.58 9.71
N ARG A 149 -11.92 11.80 8.81
CA ARG A 149 -13.17 12.15 8.09
C ARG A 149 -13.14 13.48 7.33
N ARG A 150 -11.97 13.95 6.93
CA ARG A 150 -11.83 15.16 6.10
C ARG A 150 -12.21 14.85 4.65
N ASN A 151 -11.33 15.13 3.70
CA ASN A 151 -11.51 14.74 2.31
C ASN A 151 -10.69 13.49 2.00
N VAL A 152 -11.14 12.74 1.01
CA VAL A 152 -10.36 11.69 0.36
C VAL A 152 -9.44 12.36 -0.65
N MET A 153 -8.14 12.23 -0.43
CA MET A 153 -7.09 12.86 -1.22
C MET A 153 -6.49 11.83 -2.16
N LEU A 154 -6.39 12.16 -3.45
CA LEU A 154 -5.78 11.28 -4.45
C LEU A 154 -4.60 11.98 -5.12
N HIS A 155 -3.50 11.24 -5.29
CA HIS A 155 -2.30 11.65 -6.00
C HIS A 155 -1.92 10.60 -7.04
N SER A 156 -1.63 11.05 -8.27
CA SER A 156 -0.82 10.23 -9.17
C SER A 156 0.63 10.17 -8.65
N THR A 157 1.31 9.10 -8.99
CA THR A 157 2.71 8.91 -8.63
C THR A 157 3.57 8.68 -9.86
N ALA A 158 4.85 9.02 -9.73
CA ALA A 158 5.89 8.67 -10.69
C ALA A 158 6.90 7.72 -10.05
N LYS A 159 7.41 6.79 -10.83
CA LYS A 159 8.45 5.87 -10.36
C LYS A 159 9.84 6.44 -10.61
N THR A 160 10.66 6.52 -9.58
CA THR A 160 12.07 6.95 -9.70
C THR A 160 12.93 5.84 -10.30
N GLN A 161 14.16 6.17 -10.70
CA GLN A 161 15.12 5.18 -11.24
C GLN A 161 15.47 4.09 -10.22
N GLU A 162 15.43 4.43 -8.94
CA GLU A 162 15.64 3.53 -7.79
C GLU A 162 14.41 2.66 -7.52
N GLY A 163 13.28 2.90 -8.21
CA GLY A 163 12.06 2.13 -8.12
C GLY A 163 11.13 2.52 -6.98
N VAL A 164 11.33 3.71 -6.41
CA VAL A 164 10.46 4.32 -5.39
C VAL A 164 9.33 5.10 -6.08
N TYR A 165 8.15 5.14 -5.48
CA TYR A 165 7.05 5.97 -5.98
C TYR A 165 7.01 7.29 -5.23
N VAL A 166 6.95 8.38 -5.97
CA VAL A 166 6.86 9.74 -5.44
C VAL A 166 5.63 10.43 -6.02
N TYR A 167 5.02 11.34 -5.25
CA TYR A 167 3.90 12.12 -5.75
C TYR A 167 4.38 13.05 -6.87
N ILE A 168 3.61 13.12 -7.96
CA ILE A 168 3.93 14.03 -9.07
C ILE A 168 3.80 15.49 -8.62
N THR A 169 2.79 15.77 -7.78
CA THR A 169 2.51 17.10 -7.25
C THR A 169 2.52 17.11 -5.72
N LYS A 170 2.88 18.26 -5.15
CA LYS A 170 2.83 18.47 -3.68
C LYS A 170 1.39 18.44 -3.15
N ASN A 171 0.46 19.02 -3.89
CA ASN A 171 -0.96 19.06 -3.52
C ASN A 171 -1.71 17.88 -4.14
N PRO A 172 -2.75 17.35 -3.47
CA PRO A 172 -3.63 16.35 -4.07
C PRO A 172 -4.22 16.88 -5.37
N GLU A 173 -4.25 16.03 -6.40
CA GLU A 173 -4.86 16.39 -7.68
C GLU A 173 -6.38 16.33 -7.63
N ILE A 174 -6.91 15.43 -6.80
CA ILE A 174 -8.34 15.26 -6.58
C ILE A 174 -8.60 15.19 -5.07
N CYS A 175 -9.57 15.99 -4.64
CA CYS A 175 -10.10 16.01 -3.28
C CYS A 175 -11.60 15.70 -3.34
N LEU A 176 -12.04 14.58 -2.75
CA LEU A 176 -13.44 14.16 -2.73
C LEU A 176 -13.99 14.21 -1.29
N PRO A 177 -15.30 14.44 -1.11
CA PRO A 177 -15.93 14.30 0.20
C PRO A 177 -15.90 12.82 0.64
N THR A 178 -16.05 12.57 1.94
CA THR A 178 -15.93 11.22 2.53
C THR A 178 -17.12 10.32 2.26
N ASP A 179 -18.26 10.88 1.87
CA ASP A 179 -19.47 10.18 1.43
C ASP A 179 -19.54 9.95 -0.09
N VAL A 180 -18.44 10.22 -0.81
CA VAL A 180 -18.37 10.03 -2.27
C VAL A 180 -18.83 8.63 -2.69
N SER A 181 -19.62 8.56 -3.76
CA SER A 181 -20.09 7.28 -4.29
C SER A 181 -18.92 6.40 -4.78
N ASN A 182 -19.09 5.08 -4.75
CA ASN A 182 -18.07 4.15 -5.23
C ASN A 182 -17.75 4.41 -6.71
N ALA A 183 -18.77 4.56 -7.55
CA ALA A 183 -18.59 4.91 -8.97
C ALA A 183 -17.71 6.15 -9.15
N LYS A 184 -18.01 7.26 -8.46
CA LYS A 184 -17.24 8.49 -8.61
C LYS A 184 -15.81 8.37 -8.09
N LEU A 185 -15.62 7.63 -6.99
CA LEU A 185 -14.28 7.34 -6.46
C LEU A 185 -13.45 6.53 -7.47
N GLY A 186 -14.03 5.45 -8.02
CA GLY A 186 -13.33 4.63 -9.02
C GLY A 186 -13.06 5.38 -10.33
N GLU A 187 -13.99 6.20 -10.81
CA GLU A 187 -13.78 7.08 -11.97
C GLU A 187 -12.58 8.01 -11.75
N SER A 188 -12.49 8.63 -10.57
CA SER A 188 -11.40 9.55 -10.21
C SER A 188 -10.04 8.84 -10.19
N VAL A 189 -10.00 7.59 -9.69
CA VAL A 189 -8.80 6.75 -9.74
C VAL A 189 -8.42 6.43 -11.20
N LEU A 190 -9.37 6.02 -12.03
CA LEU A 190 -9.12 5.73 -13.45
C LEU A 190 -8.72 6.98 -14.25
N GLU A 191 -9.18 8.17 -13.85
CA GLU A 191 -8.76 9.43 -14.44
C GLU A 191 -7.29 9.73 -14.14
N LEU A 192 -6.88 9.60 -12.86
CA LEU A 192 -5.48 9.81 -12.46
C LEU A 192 -4.52 8.77 -13.03
N LEU A 193 -5.00 7.55 -13.29
CA LEU A 193 -4.18 6.51 -13.92
C LEU A 193 -3.61 6.97 -15.27
N LYS A 194 -4.38 7.76 -16.03
CA LYS A 194 -3.96 8.34 -17.32
C LYS A 194 -2.82 9.35 -17.18
N ARG A 195 -2.56 9.85 -15.96
CA ARG A 195 -1.57 10.88 -15.65
C ARG A 195 -0.29 10.32 -15.02
N CYS A 196 -0.31 9.05 -14.58
CA CYS A 196 0.85 8.38 -14.02
C CYS A 196 1.99 8.27 -15.05
N ARG A 197 3.23 8.34 -14.58
CA ARG A 197 4.44 8.33 -15.41
C ARG A 197 5.48 7.34 -14.91
#